data_AF-A0A2H0NNC5-F1
#
_entry.id   AF-A0A2H0NNC5-F1
#
_cell.length_a   1.000
_cell.length_b   1.000
_cell.length_c   1.000
_cell.angle_alpha   90.00
_cell.angle_beta   90.00
_cell.angle_gamma   90.00
#
_symmetry.space_group_name_H-M   'P 1'
#
loop_
_entity.id
_entity.type
_entity.pdbx_description
1 polymer ?
#
loop_
_entity_poly.entity_id
_entity_poly.type
_entity_poly.pdbx_seq_one_letter_code
_entity_poly.pdbx_strand_id
1 'polypeptide(L)'
;MNFKFEPTRSFCYRFARYVALQEIQQKPEVMNGEPFRLTELIQTVIDKYLTIEQQQTKIKKAQSDRVDPVHSIIKFVASLLTKDQKIFVNLGNGLFRAETAEDVRDEELEESALEDGDETSSEFEGWIYAFTFPILVNASNPFPIKIGKTIGVVEDRVMTQCKGSATFDNPIILGRWKVKRVGPTELAIHNTLKARGKWRENVPGTEWFDTTINEIGSILRFLAQD
;
A
#
# COMPACT_ATOMS: atom_id res chain seq x y z
N MET A 1 11.02 23.93 1.05
CA MET A 1 11.27 23.29 -0.26
C MET A 1 11.08 24.35 -1.33
N ASN A 2 12.06 24.61 -2.21
CA ASN A 2 11.92 25.62 -3.27
C ASN A 2 11.27 24.95 -4.49
N PHE A 3 9.97 25.19 -4.71
CA PHE A 3 9.23 24.57 -5.82
C PHE A 3 9.31 25.45 -7.07
N LYS A 4 10.18 25.09 -8.01
CA LYS A 4 10.13 25.64 -9.36
C LYS A 4 8.97 25.01 -10.12
N PHE A 5 8.05 25.83 -10.63
CA PHE A 5 6.93 25.35 -11.44
C PHE A 5 7.42 24.72 -12.75
N GLU A 6 6.90 23.54 -13.05
CA GLU A 6 7.08 22.85 -14.33
C GLU A 6 5.73 22.25 -14.75
N PRO A 7 5.23 22.50 -15.97
CA PRO A 7 3.95 21.99 -16.42
C PRO A 7 4.05 20.51 -16.83
N THR A 8 4.39 19.64 -15.88
CA THR A 8 4.55 18.20 -16.06
C THR A 8 3.65 17.42 -15.11
N ARG A 9 3.28 16.19 -15.48
CA ARG A 9 2.51 15.32 -14.58
C ARG A 9 3.34 14.94 -13.34
N SER A 10 4.65 14.81 -13.48
CA SER A 10 5.59 14.59 -12.37
C SER A 10 5.58 15.73 -11.37
N PHE A 11 5.52 16.98 -11.83
CA PHE A 11 5.31 18.13 -10.96
C PHE A 11 4.00 18.01 -10.18
N CYS A 12 2.88 17.72 -10.87
CA CYS A 12 1.57 17.59 -10.22
C CYS A 12 1.57 16.51 -9.14
N TYR A 13 2.24 15.37 -9.38
CA TYR A 13 2.40 14.32 -8.38
C TYR A 13 3.21 14.76 -7.17
N ARG A 14 4.40 15.33 -7.39
CA ARG A 14 5.26 15.80 -6.29
C ARG A 14 4.58 16.89 -5.47
N PHE A 15 3.88 17.81 -6.13
CA PHE A 15 3.13 18.87 -5.47
C PHE A 15 1.99 18.28 -4.63
N ALA A 16 1.18 17.38 -5.19
CA ALA A 16 0.10 16.72 -4.46
C ALA A 16 0.61 15.99 -3.20
N ARG A 17 1.67 15.19 -3.35
CA ARG A 17 2.21 14.34 -2.28
C ARG A 17 2.95 15.12 -1.20
N TYR A 18 3.89 15.97 -1.60
CA TYR A 18 4.87 16.57 -0.69
C TYR A 18 4.51 18.00 -0.25
N VAL A 19 3.50 18.61 -0.85
CA VAL A 19 3.02 19.96 -0.49
C VAL A 19 1.57 19.92 -0.08
N ALA A 20 0.66 19.57 -1.00
CA ALA A 20 -0.78 19.69 -0.75
C ALA A 20 -1.22 18.82 0.42
N LEU A 21 -0.93 17.52 0.39
CA LEU A 21 -1.36 16.62 1.47
C LEU A 21 -0.67 16.91 2.80
N GLN A 22 0.63 17.25 2.78
CA GLN A 22 1.38 17.60 3.99
C GLN A 22 0.82 18.86 4.68
N GLU A 23 0.47 19.91 3.92
CA GLU A 23 -0.16 21.09 4.52
C GLU A 23 -1.58 20.81 5.00
N ILE A 24 -2.35 20.00 4.26
CA ILE A 24 -3.71 19.66 4.65
C ILE A 24 -3.73 18.91 5.98
N GLN A 25 -2.81 17.97 6.21
CA GLN A 25 -2.69 17.26 7.49
C GLN A 25 -2.43 18.18 8.68
N GLN A 26 -1.84 19.35 8.45
CA GLN A 26 -1.52 20.34 9.48
C GLN A 26 -2.60 21.43 9.63
N LYS A 27 -3.72 21.33 8.89
CA LYS A 27 -4.82 22.30 9.01
C LYS A 27 -5.61 22.06 10.31
N PRO A 28 -6.02 23.12 11.02
CA PRO A 28 -6.81 22.98 12.25
C PRO A 28 -8.09 22.17 12.05
N GLU A 29 -8.84 22.38 10.96
CA GLU A 29 -10.06 21.61 10.69
C GLU A 29 -9.80 20.11 10.53
N VAL A 30 -8.62 19.73 10.03
CA VAL A 30 -8.23 18.32 9.88
C VAL A 30 -7.76 17.75 11.22
N MET A 31 -6.91 18.48 11.95
CA MET A 31 -6.39 18.04 13.25
C MET A 31 -7.48 17.88 14.32
N ASN A 32 -8.55 18.67 14.25
CA ASN A 32 -9.66 18.59 15.19
C ASN A 32 -10.64 17.45 14.87
N GLY A 33 -10.41 16.68 13.79
CA GLY A 33 -11.24 15.53 13.41
C GLY A 33 -12.56 15.90 12.70
N GLU A 34 -12.78 17.17 12.39
CA GLU A 34 -13.99 17.63 11.70
C GLU A 34 -14.02 17.10 10.25
N PRO A 35 -15.20 16.74 9.72
CA PRO A 35 -15.36 16.40 8.31
C PRO A 35 -15.01 17.57 7.39
N PHE A 36 -14.21 17.32 6.37
CA PHE A 36 -13.77 18.32 5.41
C PHE A 36 -13.89 17.83 3.97
N ARG A 37 -14.02 18.77 3.03
CA ARG A 37 -13.99 18.49 1.59
C ARG A 37 -12.55 18.55 1.08
N LEU A 38 -11.99 17.39 0.77
CA LEU A 38 -10.59 17.27 0.36
C LEU A 38 -10.26 18.15 -0.87
N THR A 39 -11.15 18.22 -1.86
CA THR A 39 -10.94 19.00 -3.08
C THR A 39 -10.90 20.51 -2.86
N GLU A 40 -11.59 21.00 -1.83
CA GLU A 40 -11.57 22.42 -1.44
C GLU A 40 -10.26 22.73 -0.74
N LEU A 41 -9.84 21.92 0.23
CA LEU A 41 -8.56 22.11 0.90
C LEU A 41 -7.38 22.02 -0.07
N ILE A 42 -7.41 21.08 -1.01
CA ILE A 42 -6.40 21.01 -2.09
C ILE A 42 -6.39 22.31 -2.90
N GLN A 43 -7.55 22.86 -3.26
CA GLN A 43 -7.61 24.14 -3.99
C GLN A 43 -6.97 25.27 -3.19
N THR A 44 -7.23 25.37 -1.88
CA THR A 44 -6.60 26.41 -1.03
C THR A 44 -5.08 26.32 -1.05
N VAL A 45 -4.50 25.12 -1.05
CA VAL A 45 -3.05 24.94 -1.13
C VAL A 45 -2.54 25.26 -2.53
N ILE A 46 -3.26 24.86 -3.58
CA ILE A 46 -2.90 25.23 -4.97
C ILE A 46 -2.85 26.76 -5.11
N ASP A 47 -3.85 27.48 -4.62
CA ASP A 47 -3.94 28.95 -4.76
C ASP A 47 -2.83 29.69 -4.00
N LYS A 48 -2.31 29.08 -2.93
CA LYS A 48 -1.19 29.61 -2.16
C LYS A 48 0.15 29.54 -2.92
N TYR A 49 0.32 28.54 -3.78
CA TYR A 49 1.62 28.24 -4.40
C TYR A 49 1.67 28.45 -5.92
N LEU A 50 0.52 28.41 -6.61
CA LEU A 50 0.44 28.48 -8.06
C LEU A 50 -0.44 29.63 -8.51
N THR A 51 0.07 30.41 -9.46
CA THR A 51 -0.71 31.46 -10.10
C THR A 51 -1.83 30.86 -10.95
N ILE A 52 -2.86 31.66 -11.23
CA ILE A 52 -4.00 31.23 -12.07
C ILE A 52 -3.51 30.72 -13.43
N GLU A 53 -2.51 31.38 -14.04
CA GLU A 53 -1.91 30.97 -15.30
C GLU A 53 -1.25 29.58 -15.22
N GLN A 54 -0.49 29.33 -14.15
CA GLN A 54 0.15 28.04 -13.90
C GLN A 54 -0.91 26.94 -13.68
N GLN A 55 -1.97 27.23 -12.93
CA GLN A 55 -3.07 26.31 -12.68
C GLN A 55 -3.80 25.91 -13.97
N GLN A 56 -4.04 26.85 -14.87
CA GLN A 56 -4.75 26.64 -16.15
C GLN A 56 -3.86 26.03 -17.25
N THR A 57 -2.56 25.91 -17.02
CA THR A 57 -1.65 25.30 -17.99
C THR A 57 -2.06 23.85 -18.24
N LYS A 58 -2.24 23.50 -19.51
CA LYS A 58 -2.73 22.18 -19.94
C LYS A 58 -1.56 21.22 -20.18
N ILE A 59 -1.68 20.00 -19.64
CA ILE A 59 -0.68 18.95 -19.77
C ILE A 59 -1.29 17.75 -20.48
N LYS A 60 -0.61 17.25 -21.52
CA LYS A 60 -1.03 16.06 -22.28
C LYS A 60 -0.92 14.79 -21.43
N LYS A 61 -1.86 13.86 -21.60
CA LYS A 61 -1.77 12.52 -21.03
C LYS A 61 -0.84 11.66 -21.91
N ALA A 62 0.06 10.88 -21.30
CA ALA A 62 1.10 10.16 -22.05
C ALA A 62 0.55 9.17 -23.10
N GLN A 63 -0.64 8.60 -22.87
CA GLN A 63 -1.27 7.59 -23.74
C GLN A 63 -2.58 8.08 -24.38
N SER A 64 -2.83 9.40 -24.43
CA SER A 64 -4.07 9.94 -24.97
C SER A 64 -3.88 11.38 -25.45
N ASP A 65 -4.65 11.80 -26.45
CA ASP A 65 -4.69 13.21 -26.87
C ASP A 65 -5.44 14.12 -25.89
N ARG A 66 -5.98 13.55 -24.81
CA ARG A 66 -6.58 14.33 -23.73
C ARG A 66 -5.52 15.18 -23.03
N VAL A 67 -5.87 16.45 -22.85
CA VAL A 67 -5.13 17.43 -22.05
C VAL A 67 -5.97 17.81 -20.84
N ASP A 68 -5.34 17.89 -19.67
CA ASP A 68 -6.00 18.32 -18.43
C ASP A 68 -5.21 19.50 -17.82
N PRO A 69 -5.88 20.47 -17.17
CA PRO A 69 -5.20 21.58 -16.50
C PRO A 69 -4.49 21.11 -15.22
N VAL A 70 -3.38 21.75 -14.87
CA VAL A 70 -2.54 21.42 -13.69
C VAL A 70 -3.37 21.24 -12.42
N HIS A 71 -4.26 22.18 -12.10
CA HIS A 71 -5.04 22.11 -10.87
C HIS A 71 -5.93 20.85 -10.79
N SER A 72 -6.50 20.44 -11.93
CA SER A 72 -7.33 19.23 -12.02
C SER A 72 -6.51 17.97 -11.83
N ILE A 73 -5.30 17.93 -12.41
CA ILE A 73 -4.37 16.81 -12.24
C ILE A 73 -3.94 16.70 -10.78
N ILE A 74 -3.59 17.81 -10.13
CA ILE A 74 -3.22 17.83 -8.70
C ILE A 74 -4.36 17.31 -7.83
N LYS A 75 -5.59 17.78 -8.03
CA LYS A 75 -6.77 17.30 -7.28
C LYS A 75 -7.01 15.81 -7.47
N PHE A 76 -6.91 15.33 -8.70
CA PHE A 76 -7.06 13.91 -9.02
C PHE A 76 -6.00 13.08 -8.31
N VAL A 77 -4.72 13.46 -8.42
CA VAL A 77 -3.61 12.72 -7.82
C VAL A 77 -3.68 12.74 -6.30
N ALA A 78 -3.95 13.88 -5.67
CA ALA A 78 -4.11 13.96 -4.22
C ALA A 78 -5.29 13.11 -3.71
N SER A 79 -6.41 13.09 -4.44
CA SER A 79 -7.54 12.23 -4.10
C SER A 79 -7.21 10.73 -4.25
N LEU A 80 -6.44 10.37 -5.27
CA LEU A 80 -5.96 9.00 -5.46
C LEU A 80 -5.03 8.59 -4.31
N LEU A 81 -4.01 9.40 -4.01
CA LEU A 81 -3.08 9.17 -2.91
C LEU A 81 -3.77 9.06 -1.55
N THR A 82 -4.81 9.87 -1.30
CA THR A 82 -5.58 9.79 -0.05
C THR A 82 -6.28 8.44 0.09
N LYS A 83 -6.84 7.91 -1.01
CA LYS A 83 -7.49 6.59 -1.00
C LYS A 83 -6.47 5.46 -0.84
N ASP A 84 -5.35 5.54 -1.53
CA ASP A 84 -4.34 4.47 -1.55
C ASP A 84 -3.55 4.41 -0.24
N GLN A 85 -3.27 5.57 0.38
CA GLN A 85 -2.44 5.66 1.58
C GLN A 85 -3.26 5.78 2.87
N LYS A 86 -4.60 5.61 2.79
CA LYS A 86 -5.54 5.75 3.91
C LYS A 86 -5.29 6.98 4.80
N ILE A 87 -4.86 8.08 4.19
CA ILE A 87 -4.45 9.29 4.95
C ILE A 87 -5.63 9.86 5.76
N PHE A 88 -6.83 9.66 5.24
CA PHE A 88 -8.08 10.13 5.81
C PHE A 88 -9.17 9.07 5.65
N VAL A 89 -10.11 9.04 6.59
CA VAL A 89 -11.30 8.20 6.51
C VAL A 89 -12.28 8.84 5.53
N ASN A 90 -12.68 8.10 4.49
CA ASN A 90 -13.62 8.56 3.49
C ASN A 90 -15.06 8.39 3.98
N LEU A 91 -15.79 9.49 4.13
CA LEU A 91 -17.18 9.51 4.60
C LEU A 91 -18.20 9.47 3.44
N GLY A 92 -17.73 9.36 2.20
CA GLY A 92 -18.55 9.45 0.99
C GLY A 92 -18.76 10.89 0.52
N ASN A 93 -19.28 11.05 -0.70
CA ASN A 93 -19.61 12.38 -1.30
C ASN A 93 -18.46 13.42 -1.29
N GLY A 94 -17.21 12.95 -1.28
CA GLY A 94 -16.00 13.79 -1.24
C GLY A 94 -15.68 14.38 0.13
N LEU A 95 -16.35 13.93 1.20
CA LEU A 95 -16.04 14.26 2.59
C LEU A 95 -15.05 13.26 3.18
N PHE A 96 -14.12 13.79 3.96
CA PHE A 96 -13.08 13.05 4.63
C PHE A 96 -12.96 13.55 6.07
N ARG A 97 -12.44 12.72 6.96
CA ARG A 97 -12.00 13.16 8.29
C ARG A 97 -10.63 12.58 8.61
N ALA A 98 -9.94 13.19 9.57
CA ALA A 98 -8.74 12.56 10.11
C ALA A 98 -9.08 11.20 10.72
N GLU A 99 -8.15 10.26 10.55
CA GLU A 99 -8.20 8.96 11.20
C GLU A 99 -8.09 9.13 12.71
N THR A 100 -8.93 8.42 13.47
CA THR A 100 -8.90 8.42 14.93
C THR A 100 -8.26 7.14 15.45
N ALA A 101 -7.85 7.14 16.72
CA ALA A 101 -7.39 5.92 17.39
C ALA A 101 -8.49 4.83 17.48
N GLU A 102 -9.77 5.18 17.31
CA GLU A 102 -10.86 4.19 17.20
C GLU A 102 -10.85 3.53 15.82
N ASP A 103 -10.66 4.29 14.74
CA ASP A 103 -10.58 3.71 13.38
C ASP A 103 -9.38 2.78 13.24
N VAL A 104 -8.23 3.13 13.83
CA VAL A 104 -7.05 2.27 13.84
C VAL A 104 -7.33 0.98 14.63
N ARG A 105 -8.01 1.08 15.77
CA ARG A 105 -8.36 -0.10 16.59
C ARG A 105 -9.41 -0.96 15.91
N ASP A 106 -10.43 -0.37 15.30
CA ASP A 106 -11.47 -1.09 14.58
C ASP A 106 -10.91 -1.75 13.32
N GLU A 107 -9.95 -1.11 12.63
CA GLU A 107 -9.26 -1.71 11.49
C GLU A 107 -8.27 -2.81 11.93
N GLU A 108 -7.57 -2.64 13.05
CA GLU A 108 -6.72 -3.68 13.64
C GLU A 108 -7.58 -4.85 14.16
N LEU A 109 -8.77 -4.57 14.67
CA LEU A 109 -9.78 -5.57 15.05
C LEU A 109 -10.46 -6.21 13.84
N GLU A 110 -10.69 -5.50 12.74
CA GLU A 110 -11.22 -6.04 11.49
C GLU A 110 -10.15 -6.86 10.76
N GLU A 111 -8.89 -6.43 10.74
CA GLU A 111 -7.76 -7.18 10.21
C GLU A 111 -7.51 -8.42 11.09
N SER A 112 -7.53 -8.28 12.41
CA SER A 112 -7.52 -9.41 13.36
C SER A 112 -8.75 -10.29 13.22
N ALA A 113 -9.94 -9.77 12.93
CA ALA A 113 -11.16 -10.56 12.73
C ALA A 113 -11.26 -11.19 11.33
N LEU A 114 -10.53 -10.65 10.35
CA LEU A 114 -10.31 -11.27 9.04
C LEU A 114 -9.19 -12.32 9.12
N GLU A 115 -8.24 -12.17 10.03
CA GLU A 115 -7.28 -13.20 10.44
C GLU A 115 -7.98 -14.32 11.24
N ASP A 116 -8.82 -13.99 12.23
CA ASP A 116 -9.61 -14.91 13.07
C ASP A 116 -10.82 -15.52 12.31
N GLY A 117 -11.36 -14.80 11.33
CA GLY A 117 -12.41 -15.27 10.43
C GLY A 117 -11.91 -16.36 9.49
N ASP A 118 -10.58 -16.46 9.28
CA ASP A 118 -9.91 -17.59 8.64
C ASP A 118 -9.35 -18.58 9.68
N GLU A 119 -9.27 -18.24 10.98
CA GLU A 119 -8.76 -19.19 12.01
C GLU A 119 -9.62 -20.46 12.12
N THR A 120 -10.94 -20.35 11.95
CA THR A 120 -11.82 -21.55 11.94
C THR A 120 -11.74 -22.38 10.64
N SER A 121 -11.06 -21.87 9.61
CA SER A 121 -10.83 -22.51 8.29
C SER A 121 -9.34 -22.80 7.99
N SER A 122 -8.41 -22.27 8.79
CA SER A 122 -6.96 -22.29 8.54
C SER A 122 -6.25 -23.62 8.90
N GLU A 123 -7.00 -24.59 9.44
CA GLU A 123 -6.52 -25.96 9.65
C GLU A 123 -6.51 -26.82 8.37
N PHE A 124 -7.11 -26.34 7.28
CA PHE A 124 -7.30 -27.09 6.04
C PHE A 124 -6.22 -26.87 4.98
N GLU A 125 -6.34 -27.64 3.88
CA GLU A 125 -5.45 -27.59 2.72
C GLU A 125 -5.54 -26.22 2.03
N GLY A 126 -4.39 -25.64 1.74
CA GLY A 126 -4.30 -24.32 1.11
C GLY A 126 -2.95 -24.11 0.43
N TRP A 127 -2.65 -22.85 0.17
CA TRP A 127 -1.44 -22.42 -0.52
C TRP A 127 -0.62 -21.48 0.35
N ILE A 128 0.66 -21.81 0.51
CA ILE A 128 1.68 -20.83 0.86
C ILE A 128 2.14 -20.16 -0.42
N TYR A 129 2.28 -18.85 -0.41
CA TYR A 129 2.86 -18.10 -1.53
C TYR A 129 3.93 -17.13 -1.06
N ALA A 130 4.84 -16.84 -1.98
CA ALA A 130 5.89 -15.86 -1.81
C ALA A 130 5.86 -14.89 -2.98
N PHE A 131 5.84 -13.59 -2.71
CA PHE A 131 5.89 -12.56 -3.75
C PHE A 131 6.78 -11.39 -3.35
N THR A 132 7.18 -10.61 -4.35
CA THR A 132 7.96 -9.38 -4.19
C THR A 132 7.55 -8.36 -5.26
N PHE A 133 8.24 -7.21 -5.31
CA PHE A 133 8.12 -6.24 -6.40
C PHE A 133 9.39 -6.25 -7.26
N PRO A 134 9.29 -6.01 -8.58
CA PRO A 134 10.44 -6.00 -9.50
C PRO A 134 11.62 -5.15 -9.01
N ILE A 135 11.35 -3.96 -8.48
CA ILE A 135 12.37 -3.03 -7.96
C ILE A 135 13.14 -3.58 -6.74
N LEU A 136 12.58 -4.56 -6.04
CA LEU A 136 13.17 -5.14 -4.83
C LEU A 136 14.01 -6.38 -5.12
N VAL A 137 13.92 -6.96 -6.33
CA VAL A 137 14.59 -8.22 -6.66
C VAL A 137 16.10 -8.05 -6.63
N ASN A 138 16.79 -8.93 -5.90
CA ASN A 138 18.23 -9.08 -5.95
C ASN A 138 18.60 -10.52 -6.31
N ALA A 139 19.13 -10.76 -7.51
CA ALA A 139 19.42 -12.11 -7.98
C ALA A 139 20.57 -12.80 -7.22
N SER A 140 21.43 -12.03 -6.53
CA SER A 140 22.66 -12.54 -5.92
C SER A 140 22.64 -12.52 -4.39
N ASN A 141 21.65 -11.87 -3.77
CA ASN A 141 21.55 -11.73 -2.31
C ASN A 141 20.10 -11.91 -1.85
N PRO A 142 19.87 -12.23 -0.56
CA PRO A 142 18.54 -12.14 0.03
C PRO A 142 17.91 -10.77 -0.20
N PHE A 143 16.60 -10.76 -0.45
CA PHE A 143 15.84 -9.56 -0.73
C PHE A 143 14.45 -9.65 -0.11
N PRO A 144 13.72 -8.53 0.01
CA PRO A 144 12.43 -8.55 0.69
C PRO A 144 11.41 -9.36 -0.11
N ILE A 145 10.92 -10.41 0.53
CA ILE A 145 9.87 -11.30 0.05
C ILE A 145 8.76 -11.29 1.10
N LYS A 146 7.53 -11.05 0.65
CA LYS A 146 6.33 -11.25 1.47
C LYS A 146 5.89 -12.70 1.36
N ILE A 147 5.63 -13.32 2.50
CA ILE A 147 5.22 -14.74 2.58
C ILE A 147 3.84 -14.78 3.24
N GLY A 148 2.85 -15.28 2.52
CA GLY A 148 1.49 -15.36 3.03
C GLY A 148 0.79 -16.68 2.69
N LYS A 149 -0.44 -16.80 3.17
CA LYS A 149 -1.32 -17.96 2.98
C LYS A 149 -2.64 -17.59 2.31
N THR A 150 -3.26 -18.58 1.67
CA THR A 150 -4.64 -18.51 1.17
C THR A 150 -5.23 -19.91 0.98
N ILE A 151 -6.54 -20.06 1.20
CA ILE A 151 -7.31 -21.25 0.79
C ILE A 151 -7.85 -21.12 -0.65
N GLY A 152 -7.83 -19.91 -1.21
CA GLY A 152 -8.32 -19.59 -2.54
C GLY A 152 -7.22 -19.53 -3.60
N VAL A 153 -7.42 -18.67 -4.60
CA VAL A 153 -6.48 -18.45 -5.70
C VAL A 153 -5.36 -17.52 -5.23
N VAL A 154 -4.11 -17.94 -5.42
CA VAL A 154 -2.91 -17.19 -4.99
C VAL A 154 -2.84 -15.83 -5.69
N GLU A 155 -3.04 -15.82 -6.99
CA GLU A 155 -2.99 -14.62 -7.82
C GLU A 155 -3.98 -13.56 -7.33
N ASP A 156 -5.23 -13.94 -7.05
CA ASP A 156 -6.27 -13.02 -6.59
C ASP A 156 -5.96 -12.48 -5.18
N ARG A 157 -5.41 -13.31 -4.29
CA ARG A 157 -4.99 -12.89 -2.95
C ARG A 157 -3.84 -11.90 -3.01
N VAL A 158 -2.79 -12.21 -3.78
CA VAL A 158 -1.63 -11.33 -3.97
C VAL A 158 -2.06 -10.01 -4.60
N MET A 159 -2.92 -10.04 -5.62
CA MET A 159 -3.47 -8.83 -6.24
C MET A 159 -4.29 -8.00 -5.26
N THR A 160 -5.08 -8.63 -4.40
CA THR A 160 -5.87 -7.93 -3.37
C THR A 160 -4.95 -7.26 -2.34
N GLN A 161 -3.90 -7.94 -1.87
CA GLN A 161 -2.90 -7.35 -0.98
C GLN A 161 -2.11 -6.21 -1.65
N CYS A 162 -1.92 -6.28 -2.97
CA CYS A 162 -1.22 -5.24 -3.72
C CYS A 162 -2.10 -4.02 -4.04
N LYS A 163 -3.43 -4.14 -4.01
CA LYS A 163 -4.35 -3.00 -4.21
C LYS A 163 -4.20 -1.92 -3.13
N GLY A 164 -3.67 -2.25 -1.95
CA GLY A 164 -3.32 -1.30 -0.88
C GLY A 164 -1.83 -0.91 -0.84
N SER A 165 -1.01 -1.39 -1.78
CA SER A 165 0.43 -1.10 -1.82
C SER A 165 0.71 0.15 -2.67
N ALA A 166 1.48 1.10 -2.15
CA ALA A 166 1.85 2.34 -2.86
C ALA A 166 2.85 2.13 -4.02
N THR A 167 2.98 0.91 -4.54
CA THR A 167 3.97 0.51 -5.55
C THR A 167 3.29 0.43 -6.92
N PHE A 168 3.82 1.17 -7.91
CA PHE A 168 3.27 1.20 -9.28
C PHE A 168 3.60 -0.05 -10.11
N ASP A 169 4.40 -0.97 -9.56
CA ASP A 169 4.80 -2.20 -10.22
C ASP A 169 3.89 -3.36 -9.82
N ASN A 170 3.55 -4.21 -10.80
CA ASN A 170 2.84 -5.44 -10.52
C ASN A 170 3.71 -6.38 -9.67
N PRO A 171 3.13 -7.08 -8.67
CA PRO A 171 3.88 -8.05 -7.88
C PRO A 171 4.39 -9.19 -8.75
N ILE A 172 5.56 -9.70 -8.41
CA ILE A 172 6.09 -10.94 -8.96
C ILE A 172 5.85 -12.04 -7.95
N ILE A 173 5.00 -13.00 -8.30
CA ILE A 173 4.85 -14.25 -7.54
C ILE A 173 6.10 -15.09 -7.82
N LEU A 174 6.86 -15.34 -6.77
CA LEU A 174 8.13 -16.06 -6.82
C LEU A 174 7.94 -17.56 -6.56
N GLY A 175 6.88 -17.92 -5.83
CA GLY A 175 6.59 -19.31 -5.51
C GLY A 175 5.20 -19.49 -4.92
N ARG A 176 4.68 -20.72 -5.09
CA ARG A 176 3.42 -21.19 -4.53
C ARG A 176 3.56 -22.67 -4.19
N TRP A 177 3.11 -23.04 -3.00
CA TRP A 177 3.24 -24.39 -2.48
C TRP A 177 1.93 -24.81 -1.86
N LYS A 178 1.36 -25.90 -2.37
CA LYS A 178 0.15 -26.49 -1.80
C LYS A 178 0.54 -27.26 -0.53
N VAL A 179 -0.17 -27.02 0.56
CA VAL A 179 0.12 -27.59 1.88
C VAL A 179 -1.17 -28.04 2.56
N LYS A 180 -1.09 -29.09 3.39
CA LYS A 180 -2.28 -29.67 4.04
C LYS A 180 -2.81 -28.85 5.21
N ARG A 181 -1.94 -28.11 5.90
CA ARG A 181 -2.28 -27.29 7.07
C ARG A 181 -1.69 -25.91 6.87
N VAL A 182 -2.43 -25.04 6.18
CA VAL A 182 -1.87 -23.78 5.67
C VAL A 182 -1.51 -22.80 6.80
N GLY A 183 -2.34 -22.67 7.83
CA GLY A 183 -2.08 -21.80 8.98
C GLY A 183 -0.81 -22.18 9.75
N PRO A 184 -0.71 -23.42 10.29
CA PRO A 184 0.48 -23.86 11.02
C PRO A 184 1.76 -23.81 10.20
N THR A 185 1.68 -24.14 8.90
CA THR A 185 2.85 -24.11 8.01
C THR A 185 3.37 -22.68 7.84
N GLU A 186 2.48 -21.73 7.60
CA GLU A 186 2.84 -20.32 7.42
C GLU A 186 3.47 -19.74 8.70
N LEU A 187 2.82 -19.96 9.85
CA LEU A 187 3.34 -19.54 11.15
C LEU A 187 4.72 -20.13 11.44
N ALA A 188 4.95 -21.40 11.12
CA ALA A 188 6.25 -22.03 11.28
C ALA A 188 7.33 -21.40 10.39
N ILE A 189 7.00 -21.03 9.14
CA ILE A 189 7.93 -20.32 8.24
C ILE A 189 8.28 -18.96 8.82
N HIS A 190 7.28 -18.18 9.24
CA HIS A 190 7.50 -16.85 9.82
C HIS A 190 8.37 -16.91 11.08
N ASN A 191 8.05 -17.81 12.01
CA ASN A 191 8.82 -17.98 13.25
C ASN A 191 10.26 -18.42 12.96
N THR A 192 10.45 -19.32 12.00
CA THR A 192 11.79 -19.74 11.58
C THR A 192 12.61 -18.59 11.01
N LEU A 193 12.02 -17.76 10.14
CA LEU A 193 12.70 -16.61 9.54
C LEU A 193 12.95 -15.48 10.55
N LYS A 194 12.01 -15.24 11.49
CA LYS A 194 12.19 -14.33 12.62
C LYS A 194 13.37 -14.77 13.51
N ALA A 195 13.41 -16.04 13.90
CA ALA A 195 14.50 -16.60 14.69
C ALA A 195 15.88 -16.50 13.99
N ARG A 196 15.89 -16.46 12.65
CA ARG A 196 17.09 -16.25 11.83
C ARG A 196 17.44 -14.76 11.59
N GLY A 197 16.71 -13.83 12.21
CA GLY A 197 16.94 -12.39 12.06
C GLY A 197 16.64 -11.86 10.64
N LYS A 198 15.75 -12.54 9.90
CA LYS A 198 15.39 -12.15 8.52
C LYS A 198 14.21 -11.20 8.44
N TRP A 199 13.51 -11.00 9.55
CA TRP A 199 12.30 -10.19 9.59
C TRP A 199 12.60 -8.71 9.49
N ARG A 200 11.75 -7.97 8.76
CA ARG A 200 11.85 -6.52 8.65
C ARG A 200 10.91 -5.85 9.64
N GLU A 201 11.49 -5.22 10.66
CA GLU A 201 10.73 -4.56 11.74
C GLU A 201 10.14 -3.20 11.34
N ASN A 202 10.71 -2.54 10.32
CA ASN A 202 10.38 -1.15 9.96
C ASN A 202 9.59 -1.03 8.64
N VAL A 203 8.80 -2.04 8.27
CA VAL A 203 7.97 -2.02 7.05
C VAL A 203 6.50 -2.26 7.37
N PRO A 204 5.55 -1.71 6.58
CA PRO A 204 4.14 -2.03 6.72
C PRO A 204 3.88 -3.53 6.52
N GLY A 205 3.29 -4.17 7.53
CA GLY A 205 2.94 -5.59 7.54
C GLY A 205 3.97 -6.49 8.22
N THR A 206 3.49 -7.53 8.91
CA THR A 206 4.29 -8.45 9.75
C THR A 206 4.99 -9.56 8.98
N GLU A 207 4.76 -9.67 7.67
CA GLU A 207 5.07 -10.85 6.85
C GLU A 207 6.22 -10.65 5.84
N TRP A 208 7.05 -9.61 6.01
CA TRP A 208 8.17 -9.30 5.10
C TRP A 208 9.51 -9.78 5.63
N PHE A 209 10.26 -10.50 4.79
CA PHE A 209 11.53 -11.11 5.16
C PHE A 209 12.62 -10.89 4.10
N ASP A 210 13.84 -10.57 4.52
CA ASP A 210 15.03 -10.58 3.66
C ASP A 210 15.54 -12.02 3.49
N THR A 211 15.03 -12.73 2.49
CA THR A 211 15.27 -14.17 2.30
C THR A 211 15.42 -14.52 0.81
N THR A 212 15.48 -15.82 0.51
CA THR A 212 15.52 -16.37 -0.85
C THR A 212 14.48 -17.48 -1.02
N ILE A 213 14.05 -17.75 -2.26
CA ILE A 213 13.11 -18.84 -2.54
C ILE A 213 13.68 -20.21 -2.16
N ASN A 214 15.00 -20.39 -2.25
CA ASN A 214 15.65 -21.62 -1.82
C ASN A 214 15.56 -21.84 -0.31
N GLU A 215 15.65 -20.77 0.48
CA GLU A 215 15.51 -20.83 1.95
C GLU A 215 14.06 -21.17 2.34
N ILE A 216 13.08 -20.47 1.75
CA ILE A 216 11.64 -20.75 1.97
C ILE A 216 11.32 -22.20 1.60
N GLY A 217 11.76 -22.65 0.41
CA GLY A 217 11.56 -24.02 -0.04
C GLY A 217 12.24 -25.07 0.85
N SER A 218 13.36 -24.72 1.51
CA SER A 218 14.03 -25.63 2.44
C SER A 218 13.26 -25.77 3.75
N ILE A 219 12.67 -24.68 4.26
CA ILE A 219 11.80 -24.73 5.44
C ILE A 219 10.55 -25.56 5.12
N LEU A 220 9.91 -25.31 3.97
CA LEU A 220 8.74 -26.08 3.54
C LEU A 220 9.02 -27.57 3.40
N ARG A 221 10.17 -27.95 2.82
CA ARG A 221 10.58 -29.36 2.73
C ARG A 221 10.78 -30.00 4.10
N PHE A 222 11.37 -29.27 5.04
CA PHE A 222 11.55 -29.74 6.41
C PHE A 222 10.19 -29.97 7.09
N LEU A 223 9.25 -29.03 6.96
CA LEU A 223 7.90 -29.13 7.53
C LEU A 223 7.03 -30.21 6.88
N ALA A 224 7.33 -30.64 5.65
CA ALA A 224 6.59 -31.66 4.93
C ALA A 224 7.10 -33.10 5.16
N GLN A 225 8.17 -33.27 5.95
CA GLN A 225 8.71 -34.59 6.32
C GLN A 225 8.07 -35.18 7.59
N ASP A 226 7.27 -34.39 8.30
CA ASP A 226 6.35 -34.83 9.37
C ASP A 226 4.91 -35.02 8.85
#